data_AF-A0A932UVY8-F1
#
_entry.id   AF-A0A932UVY8-F1
#
_cell.length_a   1.000
_cell.length_b   1.000
_cell.length_c   1.000
_cell.angle_alpha   90.00
_cell.angle_beta   90.00
_cell.angle_gamma   90.00
#
_symmetry.space_group_name_H-M   'P 1'
#
loop_
_entity.id
_entity.type
_entity.pdbx_description
1 polymer ?
#
loop_
_entity_poly.entity_id
_entity_poly.type
_entity_poly.pdbx_seq_one_letter_code
_entity_poly.pdbx_strand_id
1 'polypeptide(L)'
;MQRWIPGRFVNALVACCLFMGLVAWPIAAAERWWNHYDRAKGYAERGLWVQAVEEYKKALSQDSTDRRRARTYGVHFIEYFPHRNLGIAYYHLKQWDKAVEELTISLSQEETPEAREFLEKANREFQTLLAALAKGPIVVVKSLEAEPYELAFQGFKEGFEKKYGAGFKEYTLKESDPEKGKVLSELKALRPPLILTLGSSATTVIHEQVKDMPVVFCMVLNPVASGFVQSMESSGNNLTGASLDIPVRAQFETLKAVVPSVKRVGVLYNPGETREVVGPAAEVAREVGLELIAIPVSSVEKLQETLDTLERKKIDALWSVADSTVFSSDRSIEFLLRQTLKSRIPFMGLSPAFVKAGALLALSVDYTDVGVQCGELAVQVLAGQRPSMLPITVPRRVTLYLNMNVAKAIGVKIPARTMEGAVVLR
;
A
#
# COMPACT_ATOMS: atom_id res chain seq x y z
N MET A 1 -36.10 -43.61 75.37
CA MET A 1 -35.78 -45.04 75.61
C MET A 1 -34.48 -45.37 74.88
N GLN A 2 -33.78 -46.45 75.26
CA GLN A 2 -32.49 -46.87 74.67
C GLN A 2 -32.66 -47.96 73.58
N ARG A 3 -31.53 -48.32 72.94
CA ARG A 3 -31.31 -49.42 71.96
C ARG A 3 -31.65 -49.05 70.51
N TRP A 4 -30.90 -49.46 69.47
CA TRP A 4 -29.84 -50.50 69.38
C TRP A 4 -28.69 -50.16 68.39
N ILE A 5 -27.57 -50.91 68.42
CA ILE A 5 -26.20 -50.61 67.91
C ILE A 5 -25.43 -51.98 67.73
N PRO A 6 -24.36 -52.24 66.91
CA PRO A 6 -23.54 -51.44 65.94
C PRO A 6 -23.29 -52.08 64.52
N GLY A 7 -22.50 -51.41 63.65
CA GLY A 7 -21.60 -52.05 62.65
C GLY A 7 -21.62 -51.45 61.22
N ARG A 8 -20.52 -51.18 60.50
CA ARG A 8 -19.06 -51.46 60.69
C ARG A 8 -18.17 -50.26 60.28
N PHE A 9 -16.92 -50.26 60.76
CA PHE A 9 -15.77 -49.44 60.30
C PHE A 9 -15.34 -49.84 58.85
N VAL A 10 -14.57 -49.07 58.08
CA VAL A 10 -13.13 -48.71 58.27
C VAL A 10 -12.76 -47.37 57.57
N ASN A 11 -11.75 -46.67 58.12
CA ASN A 11 -11.20 -45.41 57.61
C ASN A 11 -10.27 -45.58 56.39
N ALA A 12 -10.29 -44.60 55.47
CA ALA A 12 -9.11 -44.19 54.70
C ALA A 12 -9.23 -42.70 54.31
N LEU A 13 -8.16 -41.92 54.46
CA LEU A 13 -8.09 -40.54 53.97
C LEU A 13 -7.51 -40.52 52.55
N VAL A 14 -8.15 -39.78 51.64
CA VAL A 14 -7.45 -38.91 50.66
C VAL A 14 -8.31 -37.65 50.49
N ALA A 15 -7.69 -36.47 50.46
CA ALA A 15 -8.39 -35.21 50.27
C ALA A 15 -8.47 -34.81 48.79
N CYS A 16 -9.60 -34.22 48.35
CA CYS A 16 -9.65 -33.44 47.12
C CYS A 16 -10.77 -32.38 47.18
N CYS A 17 -10.54 -31.31 47.93
CA CYS A 17 -11.45 -30.16 47.98
C CYS A 17 -11.24 -29.25 46.76
N LEU A 18 -11.84 -29.61 45.62
CA LEU A 18 -11.86 -28.74 44.45
C LEU A 18 -12.79 -27.55 44.69
N PHE A 19 -12.18 -26.41 45.02
CA PHE A 19 -12.82 -25.09 44.97
C PHE A 19 -13.47 -24.87 43.59
N MET A 20 -14.79 -24.74 43.54
CA MET A 20 -15.46 -24.09 42.40
C MET A 20 -15.21 -22.57 42.48
N GLY A 21 -13.99 -22.16 42.12
CA GLY A 21 -13.67 -20.76 41.92
C GLY A 21 -14.48 -20.21 40.75
N LEU A 22 -15.39 -19.28 41.01
CA LEU A 22 -16.08 -18.49 39.99
C LEU A 22 -15.07 -17.55 39.30
N VAL A 23 -14.29 -18.10 38.38
CA VAL A 23 -13.50 -17.33 37.42
C VAL A 23 -14.48 -16.68 36.45
N ALA A 24 -14.97 -15.50 36.83
CA ALA A 24 -15.70 -14.62 35.94
C ALA A 24 -14.72 -14.09 34.88
N TRP A 25 -14.50 -14.87 33.82
CA TRP A 25 -13.91 -14.34 32.60
C TRP A 25 -14.75 -13.14 32.14
N PRO A 26 -14.12 -12.01 31.80
CA PRO A 26 -14.82 -10.91 31.17
C PRO A 26 -15.19 -11.34 29.75
N ILE A 27 -16.34 -12.00 29.61
CA ILE A 27 -17.02 -12.14 28.32
C ILE A 27 -17.39 -10.72 27.91
N ALA A 28 -16.53 -10.11 27.08
CA ALA A 28 -16.86 -8.87 26.39
C ALA A 28 -18.17 -9.14 25.62
N ALA A 29 -19.26 -8.50 26.05
CA ALA A 29 -20.57 -8.77 25.51
C ALA A 29 -20.54 -8.48 24.00
N ALA A 30 -20.75 -9.52 23.19
CA ALA A 30 -20.64 -9.42 21.74
C ALA A 30 -21.51 -8.26 21.23
N GLU A 31 -20.88 -7.32 20.52
CA GLU A 31 -21.58 -6.15 20.01
C GLU A 31 -22.67 -6.59 19.03
N ARG A 32 -23.88 -6.05 19.23
CA ARG A 32 -25.05 -6.48 18.46
C ARG A 32 -25.02 -5.87 17.07
N TRP A 33 -25.60 -6.57 16.09
CA TRP A 33 -25.61 -6.20 14.66
C TRP A 33 -25.90 -4.72 14.37
N TRP A 34 -26.78 -4.07 15.14
CA TRP A 34 -27.12 -2.66 14.92
C TRP A 34 -26.00 -1.69 15.30
N ASN A 35 -25.13 -2.02 16.26
CA ASN A 35 -23.94 -1.22 16.57
C ASN A 35 -22.97 -1.23 15.39
N HIS A 36 -22.78 -2.40 14.77
CA HIS A 36 -21.99 -2.55 13.55
C HIS A 36 -22.64 -1.78 12.38
N TYR A 37 -23.95 -1.94 12.17
CA TYR A 37 -24.67 -1.25 11.09
C TYR A 37 -24.62 0.27 11.20
N ASP A 38 -24.81 0.82 12.40
CA ASP A 38 -24.79 2.27 12.64
C ASP A 38 -23.38 2.85 12.43
N ARG A 39 -22.33 2.14 12.89
CA ARG A 39 -20.93 2.50 12.56
C ARG A 39 -20.65 2.40 11.07
N ALA A 40 -21.14 1.35 10.40
CA ALA A 40 -20.97 1.17 8.96
C ALA A 40 -21.61 2.31 8.15
N LYS A 41 -22.81 2.74 8.53
CA LYS A 41 -23.45 3.96 8.01
C LYS A 41 -22.58 5.18 8.27
N GLY A 42 -22.17 5.40 9.52
CA GLY A 42 -21.31 6.54 9.89
C GLY A 42 -19.95 6.53 9.19
N TYR A 43 -19.43 5.38 8.74
CA TYR A 43 -18.26 5.31 7.86
C TYR A 43 -18.61 5.67 6.40
N ALA A 44 -19.68 5.10 5.85
CA ALA A 44 -20.17 5.41 4.49
C ALA A 44 -20.50 6.89 4.29
N GLU A 45 -21.15 7.53 5.27
CA GLU A 45 -21.48 8.97 5.29
C GLU A 45 -20.23 9.87 5.27
N ARG A 46 -19.06 9.33 5.64
CA ARG A 46 -17.74 10.00 5.55
C ARG A 46 -16.90 9.54 4.34
N GLY A 47 -17.46 8.74 3.44
CA GLY A 47 -16.74 8.14 2.31
C GLY A 47 -15.70 7.08 2.70
N LEU A 48 -15.72 6.59 3.94
CA LEU A 48 -14.78 5.60 4.48
C LEU A 48 -15.25 4.17 4.13
N TRP A 49 -15.34 3.90 2.83
CA TRP A 49 -16.02 2.72 2.29
C TRP A 49 -15.40 1.39 2.71
N VAL A 50 -14.09 1.31 2.91
CA VAL A 50 -13.41 0.08 3.38
C VAL A 50 -13.88 -0.27 4.80
N GLN A 51 -13.87 0.71 5.70
CA GLN A 51 -14.35 0.55 7.08
C GLN A 51 -15.86 0.28 7.13
N ALA A 52 -16.63 0.87 6.20
CA ALA A 52 -18.05 0.57 6.05
C ALA A 52 -18.28 -0.89 5.64
N VAL A 53 -17.55 -1.41 4.65
CA VAL A 53 -17.60 -2.83 4.24
C VAL A 53 -17.28 -3.77 5.41
N GLU A 54 -16.26 -3.48 6.20
CA GLU A 54 -15.90 -4.29 7.37
C GLU A 54 -17.01 -4.34 8.43
N GLU A 55 -17.59 -3.20 8.78
CA GLU A 55 -18.67 -3.16 9.77
C GLU A 55 -19.98 -3.73 9.21
N TYR A 56 -20.33 -3.51 7.93
CA TYR A 56 -21.51 -4.16 7.33
C TYR A 56 -21.38 -5.69 7.34
N LYS A 57 -20.18 -6.25 7.10
CA LYS A 57 -19.93 -7.70 7.22
C LYS A 57 -20.12 -8.23 8.65
N LYS A 58 -19.75 -7.44 9.67
CA LYS A 58 -19.96 -7.78 11.10
C LYS A 58 -21.42 -7.65 11.54
N ALA A 59 -22.22 -6.85 10.84
CA ALA A 59 -23.68 -6.82 10.99
C ALA A 59 -24.33 -8.05 10.32
N LEU A 60 -23.98 -8.34 9.06
CA LEU A 60 -24.48 -9.49 8.28
C LEU A 60 -24.20 -10.84 8.93
N SER A 61 -23.05 -11.02 9.59
CA SER A 61 -22.70 -12.27 10.28
C SER A 61 -23.56 -12.56 11.52
N GLN A 62 -24.41 -11.61 11.93
CA GLN A 62 -25.38 -11.75 13.03
C GLN A 62 -26.83 -11.65 12.56
N ASP A 63 -27.11 -10.78 11.58
CA ASP A 63 -28.45 -10.57 11.01
C ASP A 63 -28.32 -10.18 9.52
N SER A 64 -28.69 -11.10 8.63
CA SER A 64 -28.54 -10.95 7.17
C SER A 64 -29.86 -10.69 6.44
N THR A 65 -30.82 -10.00 7.08
CA THR A 65 -32.14 -9.75 6.49
C THR A 65 -32.45 -8.26 6.33
N ASP A 66 -32.37 -7.77 5.09
CA ASP A 66 -32.83 -6.47 4.63
C ASP A 66 -34.34 -6.33 4.88
N ARG A 67 -34.77 -5.25 5.55
CA ARG A 67 -36.16 -4.98 5.94
C ARG A 67 -36.37 -3.54 6.42
N ARG A 68 -37.53 -2.97 6.11
CA ARG A 68 -37.95 -1.62 6.56
C ARG A 68 -38.15 -1.46 8.08
N ARG A 69 -38.23 -2.56 8.83
CA ARG A 69 -38.58 -2.51 10.26
C ARG A 69 -37.88 -3.61 11.08
N ALA A 70 -36.56 -3.51 11.21
CA ALA A 70 -35.82 -4.33 12.16
C ALA A 70 -35.94 -3.75 13.59
N ARG A 71 -36.03 -4.62 14.59
CA ARG A 71 -36.13 -4.23 16.02
C ARG A 71 -34.75 -4.27 16.65
N THR A 72 -34.33 -3.18 17.30
CA THR A 72 -33.04 -3.12 17.99
C THR A 72 -33.21 -3.45 19.47
N TYR A 73 -33.53 -2.48 20.32
CA TYR A 73 -33.75 -2.65 21.75
C TYR A 73 -35.10 -2.10 22.19
N GLY A 74 -35.71 -2.69 23.23
CA GLY A 74 -36.99 -2.25 23.76
C GLY A 74 -38.10 -2.22 22.69
N VAL A 75 -38.61 -1.02 22.40
CA VAL A 75 -39.62 -0.74 21.36
C VAL A 75 -39.04 0.01 20.15
N HIS A 76 -37.72 0.17 20.07
CA HIS A 76 -37.07 0.88 18.97
C HIS A 76 -36.97 0.00 17.72
N PHE A 77 -37.26 0.61 16.58
CA PHE A 77 -37.14 0.01 15.25
C PHE A 77 -36.32 0.93 14.36
N ILE A 78 -35.61 0.35 13.40
CA ILE A 78 -34.88 1.05 12.33
C ILE A 78 -35.18 0.40 10.99
N GLU A 79 -34.97 1.14 9.91
CA GLU A 79 -34.69 0.53 8.60
C GLU A 79 -33.33 -0.14 8.66
N TYR A 80 -33.26 -1.41 8.23
CA TYR A 80 -32.04 -2.20 8.25
C TYR A 80 -31.87 -2.85 6.89
N PHE A 81 -30.91 -2.36 6.13
CA PHE A 81 -30.60 -2.82 4.78
C PHE A 81 -29.10 -3.08 4.65
N PRO A 82 -28.56 -4.10 5.33
CA PRO A 82 -27.13 -4.41 5.30
C PRO A 82 -26.64 -4.86 3.93
N HIS A 83 -27.39 -5.69 3.18
CA HIS A 83 -26.97 -6.13 1.83
C HIS A 83 -27.01 -4.97 0.84
N ARG A 84 -28.07 -4.14 0.84
CA ARG A 84 -28.11 -2.92 0.02
C ARG A 84 -26.89 -2.05 0.26
N ASN A 85 -26.66 -1.69 1.52
CA ASN A 85 -25.65 -0.71 1.87
C ASN A 85 -24.22 -1.26 1.66
N LEU A 86 -24.01 -2.57 1.86
CA LEU A 86 -22.75 -3.25 1.52
C LEU A 86 -22.50 -3.25 0.00
N GLY A 87 -23.53 -3.55 -0.79
CA GLY A 87 -23.45 -3.50 -2.26
C GLY A 87 -23.15 -2.09 -2.79
N ILE A 88 -23.75 -1.05 -2.20
CA ILE A 88 -23.41 0.36 -2.48
C ILE A 88 -21.94 0.64 -2.12
N ALA A 89 -21.48 0.19 -0.95
CA ALA A 89 -20.09 0.39 -0.54
C ALA A 89 -19.08 -0.31 -1.48
N TYR A 90 -19.39 -1.53 -1.95
CA TYR A 90 -18.61 -2.22 -2.98
C TYR A 90 -18.61 -1.48 -4.33
N TYR A 91 -19.75 -0.90 -4.75
CA TYR A 91 -19.82 -0.08 -5.97
C TYR A 91 -18.89 1.14 -5.89
N HIS A 92 -18.85 1.82 -4.75
CA HIS A 92 -17.91 2.94 -4.54
C HIS A 92 -16.44 2.48 -4.53
N LEU A 93 -16.16 1.29 -4.00
CA LEU A 93 -14.85 0.63 -4.07
C LEU A 93 -14.52 -0.03 -5.43
N LYS A 94 -15.37 0.14 -6.45
CA LYS A 94 -15.21 -0.46 -7.80
C LYS A 94 -15.22 -1.99 -7.85
N GLN A 95 -15.65 -2.65 -6.77
CA GLN A 95 -15.81 -4.10 -6.69
C GLN A 95 -17.19 -4.49 -7.22
N TRP A 96 -17.38 -4.27 -8.52
CA TRP A 96 -18.71 -4.30 -9.14
C TRP A 96 -19.35 -5.68 -9.18
N ASP A 97 -18.56 -6.77 -9.18
CA ASP A 97 -19.09 -8.13 -9.04
C ASP A 97 -19.79 -8.32 -7.70
N LYS A 98 -19.14 -7.91 -6.60
CA LYS A 98 -19.70 -8.00 -5.24
C LYS A 98 -20.83 -7.00 -5.03
N ALA A 99 -20.77 -5.84 -5.69
CA ALA A 99 -21.91 -4.92 -5.73
C ALA A 99 -23.13 -5.57 -6.39
N VAL A 100 -22.96 -6.25 -7.53
CA VAL A 100 -24.05 -6.99 -8.20
C VAL A 100 -24.57 -8.14 -7.32
N GLU A 101 -23.67 -8.90 -6.68
CA GLU A 101 -23.97 -10.01 -5.77
C GLU A 101 -24.85 -9.55 -4.60
N GLU A 102 -24.39 -8.57 -3.81
CA GLU A 102 -25.09 -8.08 -2.61
C GLU A 102 -26.38 -7.33 -2.94
N LEU A 103 -26.42 -6.54 -4.02
CA LEU A 103 -27.63 -5.79 -4.42
C LEU A 103 -28.72 -6.71 -4.98
N THR A 104 -28.33 -7.83 -5.61
CA THR A 104 -29.27 -8.88 -6.03
C THR A 104 -29.83 -9.63 -4.81
N ILE A 105 -29.00 -9.92 -3.81
CA ILE A 105 -29.47 -10.48 -2.53
C ILE A 105 -30.46 -9.51 -1.85
N SER A 106 -30.12 -8.22 -1.74
CA SER A 106 -31.00 -7.18 -1.16
C SER A 106 -32.37 -7.14 -1.83
N LEU A 107 -32.42 -7.03 -3.16
CA LEU A 107 -33.68 -6.99 -3.92
C LEU A 107 -34.50 -8.28 -3.84
N SER A 108 -33.87 -9.42 -3.54
CA SER A 108 -34.59 -10.68 -3.30
C SER A 108 -35.28 -10.75 -1.92
N GLN A 109 -34.91 -9.86 -1.00
CA GLN A 109 -35.44 -9.81 0.36
C GLN A 109 -36.45 -8.67 0.57
N GLU A 110 -36.12 -7.43 0.15
CA GLU A 110 -36.97 -6.24 0.30
C GLU A 110 -36.65 -5.24 -0.82
N GLU A 111 -37.62 -4.96 -1.72
CA GLU A 111 -37.39 -4.11 -2.88
C GLU A 111 -37.16 -2.64 -2.47
N THR A 112 -36.06 -2.03 -2.93
CA THR A 112 -35.83 -0.58 -2.81
C THR A 112 -35.39 0.02 -4.15
N PRO A 113 -35.84 1.25 -4.49
CA PRO A 113 -35.40 1.94 -5.71
C PRO A 113 -33.88 2.15 -5.75
N GLU A 114 -33.29 2.46 -4.59
CA GLU A 114 -31.85 2.66 -4.41
C GLU A 114 -31.03 1.40 -4.73
N ALA A 115 -31.47 0.21 -4.25
CA ALA A 115 -30.79 -1.04 -4.57
C ALA A 115 -30.85 -1.35 -6.09
N ARG A 116 -32.00 -1.07 -6.74
CA ARG A 116 -32.15 -1.21 -8.19
C ARG A 116 -31.22 -0.24 -8.95
N GLU A 117 -31.21 1.03 -8.59
CA GLU A 117 -30.38 2.05 -9.25
C GLU A 117 -28.87 1.71 -9.17
N PHE A 118 -28.38 1.27 -8.00
CA PHE A 118 -26.99 0.85 -7.86
C PHE A 118 -26.71 -0.50 -8.54
N LEU A 119 -27.67 -1.43 -8.62
CA LEU A 119 -27.50 -2.70 -9.33
C LEU A 119 -27.38 -2.48 -10.85
N GLU A 120 -28.18 -1.57 -11.41
CA GLU A 120 -28.09 -1.18 -12.83
C GLU A 120 -26.75 -0.51 -13.14
N LYS A 121 -26.28 0.40 -12.27
CA LYS A 121 -24.94 1.00 -12.38
C LYS A 121 -23.84 -0.05 -12.31
N ALA A 122 -23.84 -0.92 -11.29
CA ALA A 122 -22.81 -1.94 -11.08
C ALA A 122 -22.74 -2.93 -12.25
N ASN A 123 -23.89 -3.40 -12.75
CA ASN A 123 -23.94 -4.27 -13.93
C ASN A 123 -23.35 -3.60 -15.17
N ARG A 124 -23.65 -2.32 -15.44
CA ARG A 124 -23.11 -1.62 -16.62
C ARG A 124 -21.58 -1.54 -16.59
N GLU A 125 -20.98 -1.16 -15.46
CA GLU A 125 -19.51 -1.08 -15.36
C GLU A 125 -18.88 -2.49 -15.49
N PHE A 126 -19.47 -3.48 -14.80
CA PHE A 126 -18.97 -4.86 -14.81
C PHE A 126 -19.07 -5.52 -16.19
N GLN A 127 -20.20 -5.39 -16.89
CA GLN A 127 -20.35 -5.89 -18.25
C GLN A 127 -19.41 -5.19 -19.24
N THR A 128 -19.08 -3.91 -19.02
CA THR A 128 -18.08 -3.20 -19.82
C THR A 128 -16.68 -3.79 -19.62
N LEU A 129 -16.29 -4.08 -18.38
CA LEU A 129 -15.03 -4.77 -18.05
C LEU A 129 -14.96 -6.17 -18.69
N LEU A 130 -16.02 -6.97 -18.58
CA LEU A 130 -16.07 -8.31 -19.19
C LEU A 130 -15.99 -8.23 -20.72
N ALA A 131 -16.69 -7.28 -21.35
CA ALA A 131 -16.64 -7.03 -22.78
C ALA A 131 -15.28 -6.47 -23.26
N ALA A 132 -14.48 -5.87 -22.37
CA ALA A 132 -13.10 -5.51 -22.67
C ALA A 132 -12.18 -6.75 -22.63
N LEU A 133 -12.28 -7.59 -21.59
CA LEU A 133 -11.51 -8.82 -21.47
C LEU A 133 -11.81 -9.85 -22.56
N ALA A 134 -13.05 -9.91 -23.06
CA ALA A 134 -13.45 -10.77 -24.18
C ALA A 134 -12.70 -10.47 -25.50
N LYS A 135 -11.99 -9.34 -25.61
CA LYS A 135 -11.23 -8.95 -26.81
C LYS A 135 -9.84 -9.59 -26.86
N GLY A 136 -9.28 -10.01 -25.72
CA GLY A 136 -7.93 -10.57 -25.66
C GLY A 136 -7.28 -10.48 -24.26
N PRO A 137 -6.13 -11.14 -24.07
CA PRO A 137 -5.43 -11.15 -22.78
C PRO A 137 -4.85 -9.78 -22.43
N ILE A 138 -4.67 -9.54 -21.13
CA ILE A 138 -3.84 -8.44 -20.64
C ILE A 138 -2.39 -8.77 -21.00
N VAL A 139 -1.71 -7.87 -21.71
CA VAL A 139 -0.28 -8.03 -22.00
C VAL A 139 0.54 -7.46 -20.85
N VAL A 140 1.53 -8.20 -20.39
CA VAL A 140 2.39 -7.84 -19.26
C VAL A 140 3.82 -7.73 -19.76
N VAL A 141 4.48 -6.60 -19.51
CA VAL A 141 5.84 -6.33 -19.99
C VAL A 141 6.72 -5.98 -18.80
N LYS A 142 7.64 -6.88 -18.45
CA LYS A 142 8.59 -6.73 -17.33
C LYS A 142 9.91 -6.15 -17.83
N SER A 143 10.55 -5.31 -17.03
CA SER A 143 11.88 -4.75 -17.35
C SER A 143 12.99 -5.79 -17.27
N LEU A 144 12.82 -6.79 -16.39
CA LEU A 144 13.60 -8.04 -16.28
C LEU A 144 12.78 -9.06 -15.47
N GLU A 145 13.16 -10.34 -15.51
CA GLU A 145 12.63 -11.34 -14.55
C GLU A 145 13.29 -11.13 -13.18
N ALA A 146 12.51 -10.73 -12.16
CA ALA A 146 13.00 -10.52 -10.80
C ALA A 146 11.87 -10.62 -9.76
N GLU A 147 12.17 -11.17 -8.58
CA GLU A 147 11.22 -11.37 -7.47
C GLU A 147 10.33 -10.14 -7.15
N PRO A 148 10.83 -8.89 -7.09
CA PRO A 148 9.98 -7.72 -6.85
C PRO A 148 8.87 -7.52 -7.89
N TYR A 149 9.15 -7.80 -9.18
CA TYR A 149 8.14 -7.72 -10.23
C TYR A 149 7.15 -8.89 -10.17
N GLU A 150 7.56 -10.07 -9.73
CA GLU A 150 6.63 -11.18 -9.46
C GLU A 150 5.71 -10.87 -8.27
N LEU A 151 6.23 -10.27 -7.20
CA LEU A 151 5.43 -9.82 -6.06
C LEU A 151 4.40 -8.75 -6.45
N ALA A 152 4.78 -7.81 -7.33
CA ALA A 152 3.85 -6.82 -7.86
C ALA A 152 2.86 -7.40 -8.88
N PHE A 153 3.25 -8.39 -9.69
CA PHE A 153 2.33 -9.05 -10.62
C PHE A 153 1.36 -10.02 -9.91
N GLN A 154 1.80 -10.67 -8.83
CA GLN A 154 0.93 -11.38 -7.89
C GLN A 154 -0.09 -10.41 -7.27
N GLY A 155 0.37 -9.27 -6.76
CA GLY A 155 -0.49 -8.21 -6.22
C GLY A 155 -1.48 -7.68 -7.27
N PHE A 156 -1.04 -7.50 -8.51
CA PHE A 156 -1.92 -7.13 -9.62
C PHE A 156 -3.04 -8.15 -9.80
N LYS A 157 -2.75 -9.46 -9.82
CA LYS A 157 -3.76 -10.53 -9.93
C LYS A 157 -4.72 -10.59 -8.74
N GLU A 158 -4.35 -10.00 -7.61
CA GLU A 158 -5.19 -9.92 -6.40
C GLU A 158 -6.09 -8.67 -6.44
N GLY A 159 -5.53 -7.48 -6.70
CA GLY A 159 -6.30 -6.24 -6.87
C GLY A 159 -7.17 -6.21 -8.14
N PHE A 160 -6.81 -7.00 -9.16
CA PHE A 160 -7.59 -7.20 -10.38
C PHE A 160 -8.70 -8.25 -10.23
N GLU A 161 -8.82 -8.94 -9.09
CA GLU A 161 -9.84 -9.96 -8.81
C GLU A 161 -9.85 -11.18 -9.78
N LYS A 162 -9.36 -12.33 -9.27
CA LYS A 162 -9.27 -13.60 -10.03
C LYS A 162 -10.59 -14.08 -10.66
N LYS A 163 -11.75 -13.61 -10.20
CA LYS A 163 -13.08 -13.93 -10.76
C LYS A 163 -13.29 -13.43 -12.19
N TYR A 164 -12.60 -12.39 -12.65
CA TYR A 164 -12.84 -11.81 -13.99
C TYR A 164 -12.30 -12.66 -15.16
N GLY A 165 -11.55 -13.74 -14.89
CA GLY A 165 -11.16 -14.71 -15.91
C GLY A 165 -10.17 -14.20 -16.97
N ALA A 166 -9.46 -13.09 -16.70
CA ALA A 166 -8.50 -12.53 -17.64
C ALA A 166 -7.34 -13.50 -17.94
N GLY A 167 -7.09 -13.73 -19.23
CA GLY A 167 -5.83 -14.31 -19.69
C GLY A 167 -4.70 -13.28 -19.61
N PHE A 168 -3.48 -13.76 -19.43
CA PHE A 168 -2.26 -12.94 -19.42
C PHE A 168 -1.30 -13.43 -20.51
N LYS A 169 -0.61 -12.49 -21.18
CA LYS A 169 0.54 -12.81 -22.04
C LYS A 169 1.75 -12.00 -21.59
N GLU A 170 2.76 -12.68 -21.08
CA GLU A 170 3.95 -12.09 -20.48
C GLU A 170 5.10 -11.95 -21.48
N TYR A 171 5.84 -10.86 -21.37
CA TYR A 171 7.11 -10.60 -22.04
C TYR A 171 8.08 -9.94 -21.05
N THR A 172 9.39 -10.19 -21.20
CA THR A 172 10.44 -9.35 -20.63
C THR A 172 11.07 -8.51 -21.75
N LEU A 173 11.21 -7.20 -21.53
CA LEU A 173 11.65 -6.24 -22.55
C LEU A 173 12.21 -4.95 -21.93
N LYS A 174 13.42 -4.57 -22.34
CA LYS A 174 14.04 -3.25 -22.09
C LYS A 174 14.44 -2.52 -23.37
N GLU A 175 14.93 -1.29 -23.25
CA GLU A 175 15.26 -0.41 -24.36
C GLU A 175 16.27 -1.02 -25.35
N SER A 176 17.20 -1.86 -24.87
CA SER A 176 18.30 -2.42 -25.65
C SER A 176 18.07 -3.83 -26.22
N ASP A 177 16.90 -4.45 -26.03
CA ASP A 177 16.71 -5.86 -26.43
C ASP A 177 16.56 -6.04 -27.94
N PRO A 178 17.25 -7.01 -28.58
CA PRO A 178 17.14 -7.24 -30.03
C PRO A 178 15.71 -7.60 -30.49
N GLU A 179 14.98 -8.38 -29.71
CA GLU A 179 13.60 -8.81 -30.02
C GLU A 179 12.56 -7.68 -29.88
N LYS A 180 12.94 -6.46 -29.48
CA LYS A 180 12.03 -5.32 -29.24
C LYS A 180 11.08 -5.06 -30.41
N GLY A 181 11.59 -5.08 -31.64
CA GLY A 181 10.77 -4.87 -32.85
C GLY A 181 9.69 -5.94 -33.05
N LYS A 182 9.98 -7.19 -32.70
CA LYS A 182 9.06 -8.32 -32.79
C LYS A 182 7.98 -8.24 -31.70
N VAL A 183 8.36 -8.03 -30.43
CA VAL A 183 7.40 -7.91 -29.32
C VAL A 183 6.42 -6.75 -29.56
N LEU A 184 6.91 -5.61 -30.03
CA LEU A 184 6.06 -4.46 -30.40
C LEU A 184 5.15 -4.76 -31.60
N SER A 185 5.58 -5.60 -32.54
CA SER A 185 4.76 -6.03 -33.69
C SER A 185 3.66 -7.01 -33.27
N GLU A 186 3.98 -7.99 -32.42
CA GLU A 186 3.00 -8.89 -31.81
C GLU A 186 1.94 -8.12 -31.01
N LEU A 187 2.37 -7.15 -30.19
CA LEU A 187 1.48 -6.30 -29.40
C LEU A 187 0.57 -5.45 -30.29
N LYS A 188 1.11 -4.85 -31.37
CA LYS A 188 0.34 -4.06 -32.34
C LYS A 188 -0.66 -4.90 -33.15
N ALA A 189 -0.36 -6.17 -33.40
CA ALA A 189 -1.28 -7.12 -34.03
C ALA A 189 -2.36 -7.64 -33.07
N LEU A 190 -1.98 -7.93 -31.82
CA LEU A 190 -2.89 -8.46 -30.78
C LEU A 190 -3.90 -7.42 -30.28
N ARG A 191 -3.50 -6.13 -30.25
CA ARG A 191 -4.30 -5.00 -29.73
C ARG A 191 -4.96 -5.33 -28.37
N PRO A 192 -4.18 -5.72 -27.35
CA PRO A 192 -4.72 -6.10 -26.04
C PRO A 192 -5.58 -4.96 -25.43
N PRO A 193 -6.62 -5.29 -24.65
CA PRO A 193 -7.49 -4.28 -24.05
C PRO A 193 -6.79 -3.46 -22.95
N LEU A 194 -5.67 -3.98 -22.42
CA LEU A 194 -4.79 -3.32 -21.45
C LEU A 194 -3.37 -3.86 -21.57
N ILE A 195 -2.39 -2.98 -21.36
CA ILE A 195 -0.97 -3.34 -21.15
C ILE A 195 -0.59 -2.99 -19.71
N LEU A 196 0.01 -3.94 -18.99
CA LEU A 196 0.68 -3.73 -17.70
C LEU A 196 2.19 -3.63 -17.94
N THR A 197 2.84 -2.55 -17.52
CA THR A 197 4.31 -2.45 -17.51
C THR A 197 4.86 -2.56 -16.10
N LEU A 198 5.97 -3.28 -15.93
CA LEU A 198 6.63 -3.51 -14.64
C LEU A 198 8.08 -2.99 -14.70
N GLY A 199 8.32 -1.90 -13.99
CA GLY A 199 9.58 -1.16 -14.00
C GLY A 199 9.69 -0.11 -15.10
N SER A 200 10.66 0.81 -14.94
CA SER A 200 10.83 1.94 -15.86
C SER A 200 11.16 1.51 -17.29
N SER A 201 12.07 0.56 -17.53
CA SER A 201 12.51 0.18 -18.88
C SER A 201 11.40 -0.35 -19.78
N ALA A 202 10.57 -1.25 -19.25
CA ALA A 202 9.37 -1.71 -19.96
C ALA A 202 8.39 -0.55 -20.23
N THR A 203 8.27 0.37 -19.26
CA THR A 203 7.44 1.57 -19.38
C THR A 203 7.97 2.53 -20.45
N THR A 204 9.29 2.75 -20.57
CA THR A 204 9.93 3.54 -21.64
C THR A 204 9.55 2.98 -23.01
N VAL A 205 9.79 1.69 -23.24
CA VAL A 205 9.59 1.05 -24.55
C VAL A 205 8.12 1.07 -24.98
N ILE A 206 7.20 0.81 -24.05
CA ILE A 206 5.76 0.89 -24.35
C ILE A 206 5.32 2.34 -24.52
N HIS A 207 5.75 3.26 -23.65
CA HIS A 207 5.39 4.68 -23.74
C HIS A 207 5.83 5.29 -25.07
N GLU A 208 7.06 5.06 -25.53
CA GLU A 208 7.54 5.55 -26.83
C GLU A 208 6.69 5.02 -28.00
N GLN A 209 6.41 3.71 -28.01
CA GLN A 209 6.03 2.97 -29.21
C GLN A 209 4.54 2.64 -29.30
N VAL A 210 3.77 2.85 -28.23
CA VAL A 210 2.34 2.54 -28.11
C VAL A 210 1.60 3.73 -27.48
N LYS A 211 0.84 4.45 -28.30
CA LYS A 211 0.09 5.66 -27.91
C LYS A 211 -1.44 5.48 -27.95
N ASP A 212 -1.91 4.39 -28.53
CA ASP A 212 -3.31 4.11 -28.88
C ASP A 212 -3.97 2.99 -28.05
N MET A 213 -3.24 2.41 -27.09
CA MET A 213 -3.70 1.35 -26.20
C MET A 213 -3.56 1.78 -24.73
N PRO A 214 -4.48 1.40 -23.82
CA PRO A 214 -4.36 1.76 -22.41
C PRO A 214 -3.17 1.06 -21.75
N VAL A 215 -2.42 1.81 -20.95
CA VAL A 215 -1.26 1.32 -20.19
C VAL A 215 -1.47 1.60 -18.70
N VAL A 216 -1.28 0.59 -17.86
CA VAL A 216 -1.07 0.75 -16.41
C VAL A 216 0.40 0.44 -16.14
N PHE A 217 1.17 1.41 -15.66
CA PHE A 217 2.54 1.17 -15.20
C PHE A 217 2.57 0.82 -13.72
N CYS A 218 3.54 -0.01 -13.35
CA CYS A 218 3.75 -0.50 -12.01
C CYS A 218 5.26 -0.46 -11.70
N MET A 219 5.62 -0.18 -10.46
CA MET A 219 7.01 -0.15 -9.99
C MET A 219 7.94 0.85 -10.72
N VAL A 220 7.42 2.04 -11.06
CA VAL A 220 8.20 3.14 -11.64
C VAL A 220 8.63 4.12 -10.53
N LEU A 221 9.80 4.74 -10.65
CA LEU A 221 10.23 5.88 -9.84
C LEU A 221 10.15 7.18 -10.64
N ASN A 222 9.76 8.28 -10.00
CA ASN A 222 9.68 9.63 -10.54
C ASN A 222 8.99 9.74 -11.93
N PRO A 223 7.77 9.20 -12.15
CA PRO A 223 7.18 9.07 -13.48
C PRO A 223 6.95 10.41 -14.19
N VAL A 224 6.81 11.51 -13.44
CA VAL A 224 6.75 12.89 -13.99
C VAL A 224 8.11 13.28 -14.59
N ALA A 225 9.21 13.06 -13.87
CA ALA A 225 10.57 13.37 -14.34
C ALA A 225 11.03 12.45 -15.49
N SER A 226 10.52 11.21 -15.53
CA SER A 226 10.67 10.31 -16.69
C SER A 226 9.84 10.72 -17.92
N GLY A 227 9.00 11.76 -17.82
CA GLY A 227 8.14 12.22 -18.91
C GLY A 227 6.97 11.28 -19.25
N PHE A 228 6.73 10.24 -18.46
CA PHE A 228 5.65 9.28 -18.69
C PHE A 228 4.26 9.89 -18.42
N VAL A 229 4.18 10.88 -17.51
CA VAL A 229 2.95 11.53 -17.06
C VAL A 229 3.16 13.04 -16.90
N GLN A 230 2.13 13.85 -17.11
CA GLN A 230 2.20 15.31 -16.96
C GLN A 230 2.26 15.75 -15.49
N SER A 231 1.48 15.10 -14.62
CA SER A 231 1.50 15.27 -13.18
C SER A 231 1.08 13.97 -12.48
N MET A 232 0.96 13.99 -11.14
CA MET A 232 0.42 12.84 -10.39
C MET A 232 -1.11 12.75 -10.51
N GLU A 233 -1.80 13.85 -10.82
CA GLU A 233 -3.25 13.92 -10.98
C GLU A 233 -3.70 13.47 -12.38
N SER A 234 -2.87 13.65 -13.41
CA SER A 234 -3.15 13.21 -14.77
C SER A 234 -1.88 12.93 -15.58
N SER A 235 -1.91 11.86 -16.37
CA SER A 235 -0.86 11.58 -17.36
C SER A 235 -0.92 12.47 -18.60
N GLY A 236 -2.09 13.04 -18.90
CA GLY A 236 -2.38 13.69 -20.19
C GLY A 236 -2.29 12.76 -21.42
N ASN A 237 -2.13 11.44 -21.23
CA ASN A 237 -1.90 10.48 -22.31
C ASN A 237 -2.61 9.12 -22.05
N ASN A 238 -2.09 8.03 -22.62
CA ASN A 238 -2.64 6.67 -22.52
C ASN A 238 -2.14 5.85 -21.31
N LEU A 239 -1.30 6.43 -20.44
CA LEU A 239 -0.81 5.81 -19.21
C LEU A 239 -1.63 6.23 -17.97
N THR A 240 -1.65 5.36 -16.97
CA THR A 240 -1.84 5.65 -15.53
C THR A 240 -1.00 4.62 -14.75
N GLY A 241 -0.95 4.64 -13.43
CA GLY A 241 -0.14 3.64 -12.72
C GLY A 241 0.08 3.86 -11.23
N ALA A 242 0.93 3.02 -10.64
CA ALA A 242 1.41 3.14 -9.28
C ALA A 242 2.93 3.38 -9.27
N SER A 243 3.35 4.47 -8.61
CA SER A 243 4.76 4.80 -8.38
C SER A 243 5.32 4.08 -7.15
N LEU A 244 6.64 3.94 -7.10
CA LEU A 244 7.41 3.60 -5.90
C LEU A 244 7.78 4.82 -5.05
N ASP A 245 7.50 6.04 -5.52
CA ASP A 245 7.87 7.28 -4.85
C ASP A 245 7.13 7.42 -3.50
N ILE A 246 7.82 7.09 -2.41
CA ILE A 246 7.35 7.40 -1.06
C ILE A 246 7.36 8.93 -0.90
N PRO A 247 6.21 9.59 -0.62
CA PRO A 247 6.15 11.04 -0.55
C PRO A 247 7.19 11.63 0.42
N VAL A 248 7.98 12.60 -0.04
CA VAL A 248 9.08 13.23 0.73
C VAL A 248 8.62 13.70 2.11
N ARG A 249 7.38 14.20 2.21
CA ARG A 249 6.73 14.56 3.47
C ARG A 249 6.72 13.41 4.48
N ALA A 250 6.26 12.24 4.07
CA ALA A 250 6.23 11.04 4.91
C ALA A 250 7.64 10.57 5.29
N GLN A 251 8.63 10.73 4.39
CA GLN A 251 10.04 10.43 4.70
C GLN A 251 10.58 11.34 5.81
N PHE A 252 10.36 12.66 5.72
CA PHE A 252 10.81 13.62 6.74
C PHE A 252 10.02 13.55 8.05
N GLU A 253 8.71 13.32 8.00
CA GLU A 253 7.88 13.10 9.19
C GLU A 253 8.31 11.82 9.93
N THR A 254 8.66 10.76 9.19
CA THR A 254 9.31 9.55 9.75
C THR A 254 10.67 9.88 10.37
N LEU A 255 11.54 10.63 9.67
CA LEU A 255 12.86 10.99 10.17
C LEU A 255 12.77 11.77 11.48
N LYS A 256 11.80 12.69 11.61
CA LYS A 256 11.50 13.40 12.87
C LYS A 256 10.92 12.48 13.95
N ALA A 257 10.09 11.51 13.59
CA ALA A 257 9.55 10.55 14.55
C ALA A 257 10.65 9.61 15.11
N VAL A 258 11.67 9.28 14.32
CA VAL A 258 12.82 8.46 14.73
C VAL A 258 13.88 9.28 15.46
N VAL A 259 14.11 10.53 15.03
CA VAL A 259 15.10 11.46 15.59
C VAL A 259 14.45 12.82 15.94
N PRO A 260 13.73 12.94 17.09
CA PRO A 260 12.96 14.15 17.41
C PRO A 260 13.78 15.45 17.58
N SER A 261 15.11 15.34 17.68
CA SER A 261 16.02 16.49 17.74
C SER A 261 16.48 17.01 16.37
N VAL A 262 16.16 16.31 15.28
CA VAL A 262 16.60 16.68 13.92
C VAL A 262 15.99 18.00 13.48
N LYS A 263 16.83 18.91 12.97
CA LYS A 263 16.41 20.18 12.36
C LYS A 263 17.01 20.37 10.97
N ARG A 264 18.23 19.88 10.74
CA ARG A 264 19.05 20.21 9.57
C ARG A 264 19.41 18.92 8.83
N VAL A 265 18.73 18.65 7.73
CA VAL A 265 18.88 17.41 6.97
C VAL A 265 19.81 17.65 5.79
N GLY A 266 20.94 16.93 5.73
CA GLY A 266 21.78 16.91 4.55
C GLY A 266 21.19 16.03 3.45
N VAL A 267 21.44 16.38 2.19
CA VAL A 267 21.26 15.46 1.05
C VAL A 267 22.39 15.64 0.04
N LEU A 268 22.92 14.50 -0.42
CA LEU A 268 23.90 14.42 -1.50
C LEU A 268 23.16 14.03 -2.78
N TYR A 269 23.39 14.74 -3.87
CA TYR A 269 22.61 14.58 -5.09
C TYR A 269 23.36 15.10 -6.33
N ASN A 270 23.12 14.53 -7.50
CA ASN A 270 23.57 15.07 -8.78
C ASN A 270 22.49 16.01 -9.38
N PRO A 271 22.78 17.32 -9.57
CA PRO A 271 21.81 18.26 -10.17
C PRO A 271 21.42 17.95 -11.63
N GLY A 272 22.11 17.04 -12.31
CA GLY A 272 21.73 16.52 -13.63
C GLY A 272 20.82 15.29 -13.59
N GLU A 273 20.57 14.71 -12.42
CA GLU A 273 19.82 13.46 -12.25
C GLU A 273 18.59 13.64 -11.33
N THR A 274 18.80 14.13 -10.11
CA THR A 274 17.80 14.11 -9.02
C THR A 274 17.31 15.49 -8.59
N ARG A 275 17.62 16.54 -9.37
CA ARG A 275 17.23 17.93 -9.10
C ARG A 275 15.72 18.11 -8.90
N GLU A 276 14.90 17.46 -9.73
CA GLU A 276 13.43 17.59 -9.66
C GLU A 276 12.82 16.86 -8.45
N VAL A 277 13.61 16.04 -7.73
CA VAL A 277 13.25 15.47 -6.43
C VAL A 277 13.72 16.38 -5.29
N VAL A 278 14.98 16.82 -5.34
CA VAL A 278 15.63 17.59 -4.27
C VAL A 278 15.15 19.05 -4.19
N GLY A 279 14.78 19.65 -5.32
CA GLY A 279 14.23 21.01 -5.37
C GLY A 279 12.93 21.15 -4.58
N PRO A 280 11.85 20.41 -4.93
CA PRO A 280 10.61 20.39 -4.16
C PRO A 280 10.78 19.93 -2.72
N ALA A 281 11.72 19.00 -2.45
CA ALA A 281 12.01 18.54 -1.10
C ALA A 281 12.45 19.66 -0.15
N ALA A 282 13.10 20.72 -0.65
CA ALA A 282 13.50 21.86 0.20
C ALA A 282 12.30 22.63 0.78
N GLU A 283 11.20 22.71 0.02
CA GLU A 283 9.96 23.32 0.49
C GLU A 283 9.24 22.40 1.49
N VAL A 284 9.11 21.12 1.16
CA VAL A 284 8.49 20.12 2.05
C VAL A 284 9.23 20.02 3.39
N ALA A 285 10.57 20.11 3.38
CA ALA A 285 11.38 20.21 4.59
C ALA A 285 10.96 21.42 5.44
N ARG A 286 10.84 22.61 4.83
CA ARG A 286 10.42 23.85 5.50
C ARG A 286 9.03 23.72 6.10
N GLU A 287 8.07 23.13 5.38
CA GLU A 287 6.70 22.89 5.88
C GLU A 287 6.67 21.97 7.11
N VAL A 288 7.55 20.96 7.18
CA VAL A 288 7.66 20.08 8.36
C VAL A 288 8.64 20.61 9.42
N GLY A 289 9.15 21.84 9.28
CA GLY A 289 10.04 22.48 10.25
C GLY A 289 11.48 21.95 10.24
N LEU A 290 12.02 21.68 9.06
CA LEU A 290 13.41 21.28 8.80
C LEU A 290 14.09 22.22 7.79
N GLU A 291 15.42 22.30 7.86
CA GLU A 291 16.30 22.92 6.87
C GLU A 291 16.92 21.82 6.00
N LEU A 292 16.64 21.82 4.68
CA LEU A 292 17.29 20.91 3.75
C LEU A 292 18.61 21.51 3.22
N ILE A 293 19.72 20.86 3.53
CA ILE A 293 21.07 21.24 3.12
C ILE A 293 21.47 20.34 1.95
N ALA A 294 20.99 20.70 0.76
CA ALA A 294 21.34 20.03 -0.49
C ALA A 294 22.76 20.39 -0.93
N ILE A 295 23.60 19.39 -1.18
CA ILE A 295 24.99 19.59 -1.65
C ILE A 295 25.21 18.80 -2.94
N PRO A 296 25.60 19.48 -4.05
CA PRO A 296 25.74 18.85 -5.35
C PRO A 296 27.00 17.98 -5.43
N VAL A 297 26.85 16.75 -5.91
CA VAL A 297 27.93 15.79 -6.17
C VAL A 297 27.94 15.48 -7.67
N SER A 298 29.08 15.67 -8.33
CA SER A 298 29.22 15.42 -9.78
C SER A 298 30.02 14.15 -10.13
N SER A 299 30.64 13.50 -9.14
CA SER A 299 31.39 12.24 -9.29
C SER A 299 31.73 11.64 -7.92
N VAL A 300 32.20 10.39 -7.91
CA VAL A 300 32.48 9.61 -6.68
C VAL A 300 33.68 10.16 -5.91
N GLU A 301 34.65 10.73 -6.62
CA GLU A 301 35.89 11.27 -6.03
C GLU A 301 35.58 12.45 -5.11
N LYS A 302 34.67 13.33 -5.55
CA LYS A 302 34.20 14.49 -4.78
C LYS A 302 33.35 14.12 -3.57
N LEU A 303 32.84 12.88 -3.49
CA LEU A 303 32.00 12.42 -2.38
C LEU A 303 32.73 12.55 -1.02
N GLN A 304 34.06 12.40 -1.02
CA GLN A 304 34.90 12.55 0.17
C GLN A 304 34.95 14.02 0.63
N GLU A 305 35.29 14.95 -0.27
CA GLU A 305 35.30 16.40 -0.04
C GLU A 305 33.93 16.95 0.40
N THR A 306 32.86 16.28 -0.04
CA THR A 306 31.48 16.68 0.23
C THR A 306 31.02 16.27 1.63
N LEU A 307 31.53 15.16 2.19
CA LEU A 307 31.21 14.77 3.58
C LEU A 307 31.81 15.72 4.62
N ASP A 308 33.06 16.16 4.42
CA ASP A 308 33.63 17.26 5.23
C ASP A 308 32.79 18.54 5.12
N THR A 309 32.14 18.75 3.98
CA THR A 309 31.22 19.89 3.78
C THR A 309 29.93 19.70 4.58
N LEU A 310 29.35 18.50 4.66
CA LEU A 310 28.20 18.20 5.53
C LEU A 310 28.54 18.42 7.01
N GLU A 311 29.73 18.02 7.46
CA GLU A 311 30.21 18.23 8.83
C GLU A 311 30.44 19.72 9.14
N ARG A 312 31.14 20.46 8.25
CA ARG A 312 31.27 21.93 8.35
C ARG A 312 29.91 22.63 8.34
N LYS A 313 28.96 22.13 7.56
CA LYS A 313 27.58 22.63 7.50
C LYS A 313 26.75 22.27 8.72
N LYS A 314 27.19 21.36 9.60
CA LYS A 314 26.50 20.90 10.82
C LYS A 314 25.08 20.37 10.54
N ILE A 315 25.01 19.27 9.80
CA ILE A 315 23.77 18.49 9.63
C ILE A 315 23.45 17.68 10.89
N ASP A 316 22.17 17.50 11.18
CA ASP A 316 21.65 16.65 12.28
C ASP A 316 21.26 15.25 11.79
N ALA A 317 21.10 15.05 10.47
CA ALA A 317 20.84 13.78 9.80
C ALA A 317 21.20 13.87 8.30
N LEU A 318 21.46 12.73 7.66
CA LEU A 318 21.63 12.58 6.22
C LEU A 318 20.43 11.81 5.63
N TRP A 319 19.82 12.37 4.58
CA TRP A 319 18.76 11.76 3.78
C TRP A 319 19.30 11.34 2.41
N SER A 320 18.72 10.28 1.84
CA SER A 320 19.08 9.73 0.53
C SER A 320 17.95 9.94 -0.47
N VAL A 321 18.30 10.42 -1.67
CA VAL A 321 17.49 10.27 -2.89
C VAL A 321 18.09 9.15 -3.76
N ALA A 322 17.26 8.50 -4.58
CA ALA A 322 17.74 7.47 -5.50
C ALA A 322 18.57 8.12 -6.62
N ASP A 323 19.90 8.11 -6.44
CA ASP A 323 20.87 8.85 -7.26
C ASP A 323 22.04 7.93 -7.65
N SER A 324 22.17 7.67 -8.95
CA SER A 324 23.16 6.78 -9.53
C SER A 324 24.59 7.31 -9.41
N THR A 325 24.76 8.62 -9.21
CA THR A 325 26.08 9.25 -9.07
C THR A 325 26.60 9.05 -7.65
N VAL A 326 25.75 9.28 -6.64
CA VAL A 326 26.07 9.09 -5.22
C VAL A 326 26.18 7.60 -4.87
N PHE A 327 25.25 6.77 -5.35
CA PHE A 327 25.17 5.33 -5.03
C PHE A 327 25.66 4.42 -6.17
N SER A 328 26.61 4.93 -6.96
CA SER A 328 27.26 4.27 -8.11
C SER A 328 27.96 2.94 -7.82
N SER A 329 28.30 2.64 -6.57
CA SER A 329 29.02 1.41 -6.21
C SER A 329 28.85 1.05 -4.73
N ASP A 330 29.05 -0.23 -4.40
CA ASP A 330 29.15 -0.70 -3.00
C ASP A 330 30.19 0.09 -2.21
N ARG A 331 31.26 0.57 -2.87
CA ARG A 331 32.32 1.37 -2.25
C ARG A 331 31.86 2.77 -1.85
N SER A 332 30.99 3.43 -2.64
CA SER A 332 30.43 4.73 -2.26
C SER A 332 29.37 4.58 -1.16
N ILE A 333 28.58 3.50 -1.22
CA ILE A 333 27.62 3.11 -0.17
C ILE A 333 28.37 2.84 1.15
N GLU A 334 29.39 1.99 1.16
CA GLU A 334 30.20 1.66 2.34
C GLU A 334 30.88 2.90 2.93
N PHE A 335 31.41 3.78 2.08
CA PHE A 335 32.05 5.03 2.51
C PHE A 335 31.07 5.96 3.25
N LEU A 336 29.86 6.17 2.71
CA LEU A 336 28.82 6.97 3.35
C LEU A 336 28.36 6.37 4.68
N LEU A 337 28.18 5.04 4.74
CA LEU A 337 27.83 4.32 5.97
C LEU A 337 28.93 4.47 7.04
N ARG A 338 30.21 4.29 6.66
CA ARG A 338 31.33 4.42 7.59
C ARG A 338 31.49 5.85 8.14
N GLN A 339 31.36 6.88 7.30
CA GLN A 339 31.51 8.27 7.76
C GLN A 339 30.31 8.71 8.61
N THR A 340 29.06 8.37 8.24
CA THR A 340 27.88 8.70 9.05
C THR A 340 27.94 8.06 10.45
N LEU A 341 28.39 6.80 10.55
CA LEU A 341 28.66 6.14 11.83
C LEU A 341 29.77 6.83 12.64
N LYS A 342 30.92 7.10 12.01
CA LYS A 342 32.08 7.76 12.63
C LYS A 342 31.73 9.14 13.22
N SER A 343 31.00 9.94 12.44
CA SER A 343 30.61 11.32 12.79
C SER A 343 29.27 11.38 13.55
N ARG A 344 28.69 10.22 13.88
CA ARG A 344 27.43 10.03 14.63
C ARG A 344 26.20 10.70 13.99
N ILE A 345 26.18 10.79 12.67
CA ILE A 345 25.09 11.38 11.89
C ILE A 345 24.04 10.28 11.61
N PRO A 346 22.78 10.45 12.05
CA PRO A 346 21.65 9.62 11.63
C PRO A 346 21.55 9.54 10.10
N PHE A 347 21.56 8.33 9.54
CA PHE A 347 21.45 8.12 8.09
C PHE A 347 20.15 7.41 7.72
N MET A 348 19.36 8.05 6.87
CA MET A 348 18.17 7.49 6.22
C MET A 348 18.56 6.94 4.84
N GLY A 349 18.71 5.62 4.76
CA GLY A 349 19.09 4.92 3.53
C GLY A 349 17.90 4.60 2.61
N LEU A 350 18.20 4.19 1.38
CA LEU A 350 17.20 3.94 0.33
C LEU A 350 16.39 2.64 0.50
N SER A 351 16.86 1.68 1.29
CA SER A 351 16.22 0.36 1.40
C SER A 351 16.64 -0.39 2.67
N PRO A 352 15.96 -1.51 3.02
CA PRO A 352 16.37 -2.39 4.10
C PRO A 352 17.81 -2.92 4.00
N ALA A 353 18.41 -2.95 2.80
CA ALA A 353 19.81 -3.33 2.62
C ALA A 353 20.76 -2.29 3.24
N PHE A 354 20.47 -1.00 3.10
CA PHE A 354 21.22 0.07 3.76
C PHE A 354 21.13 -0.05 5.29
N VAL A 355 19.97 -0.40 5.83
CA VAL A 355 19.75 -0.58 7.28
C VAL A 355 20.54 -1.79 7.81
N LYS A 356 20.62 -2.89 7.05
CA LYS A 356 21.50 -4.02 7.34
C LYS A 356 22.99 -3.64 7.29
N ALA A 357 23.38 -2.77 6.35
CA ALA A 357 24.76 -2.36 6.13
C ALA A 357 25.28 -1.25 7.09
N GLY A 358 24.40 -0.54 7.80
CA GLY A 358 24.78 0.44 8.83
C GLY A 358 23.99 1.76 8.87
N ALA A 359 22.98 1.95 8.02
CA ALA A 359 22.07 3.09 8.13
C ALA A 359 21.18 2.97 9.38
N LEU A 360 20.75 4.11 9.94
CA LEU A 360 19.88 4.12 11.12
C LEU A 360 18.49 3.62 10.77
N LEU A 361 17.95 4.09 9.65
CA LEU A 361 16.61 3.78 9.18
C LEU A 361 16.54 3.71 7.64
N ALA A 362 15.49 3.07 7.15
CA ALA A 362 14.98 3.21 5.79
C ALA A 362 13.48 2.98 5.78
N LEU A 363 12.82 3.41 4.71
CA LEU A 363 11.44 3.03 4.41
C LEU A 363 11.46 2.03 3.25
N SER A 364 10.59 1.02 3.29
CA SER A 364 10.43 0.03 2.22
C SER A 364 8.99 0.01 1.75
N VAL A 365 8.81 0.02 0.44
CA VAL A 365 7.52 -0.18 -0.22
C VAL A 365 7.10 -1.64 -0.15
N ASP A 366 5.81 -1.90 0.03
CA ASP A 366 5.18 -3.20 -0.22
C ASP A 366 4.89 -3.33 -1.73
N TYR A 367 5.71 -4.10 -2.45
CA TYR A 367 5.55 -4.28 -3.90
C TYR A 367 4.25 -5.00 -4.25
N THR A 368 3.71 -5.84 -3.37
CA THR A 368 2.42 -6.51 -3.59
C THR A 368 1.27 -5.53 -3.45
N ASP A 369 1.27 -4.60 -2.48
CA ASP A 369 0.24 -3.54 -2.42
C ASP A 369 0.33 -2.55 -3.59
N VAL A 370 1.53 -2.23 -4.10
CA VAL A 370 1.71 -1.47 -5.35
C VAL A 370 1.15 -2.24 -6.55
N GLY A 371 1.33 -3.56 -6.58
CA GLY A 371 0.66 -4.45 -7.52
C GLY A 371 -0.87 -4.36 -7.43
N VAL A 372 -1.42 -4.48 -6.23
CA VAL A 372 -2.87 -4.40 -5.95
C VAL A 372 -3.45 -3.06 -6.44
N GLN A 373 -2.76 -1.94 -6.21
CA GLN A 373 -3.17 -0.62 -6.75
C GLN A 373 -3.22 -0.60 -8.29
N CYS A 374 -2.24 -1.21 -8.98
CA CYS A 374 -2.28 -1.36 -10.43
C CYS A 374 -3.44 -2.27 -10.89
N GLY A 375 -3.83 -3.27 -10.11
CA GLY A 375 -5.04 -4.06 -10.33
C GLY A 375 -6.32 -3.22 -10.20
N GLU A 376 -6.44 -2.43 -9.13
CA GLU A 376 -7.56 -1.49 -8.89
C GLU A 376 -7.69 -0.43 -10.01
N LEU A 377 -6.57 0.03 -10.58
CA LEU A 377 -6.54 0.92 -11.75
C LEU A 377 -6.93 0.18 -13.04
N ALA A 378 -6.42 -1.04 -13.26
CA ALA A 378 -6.72 -1.86 -14.42
C ALA A 378 -8.22 -2.20 -14.54
N VAL A 379 -8.88 -2.52 -13.43
CA VAL A 379 -10.34 -2.71 -13.35
C VAL A 379 -11.08 -1.47 -13.87
N GLN A 380 -10.65 -0.28 -13.45
CA GLN A 380 -11.27 0.98 -13.87
C GLN A 380 -11.02 1.32 -15.34
N VAL A 381 -9.81 1.06 -15.85
CA VAL A 381 -9.47 1.24 -17.27
C VAL A 381 -10.26 0.29 -18.16
N LEU A 382 -10.39 -0.98 -17.78
CA LEU A 382 -11.12 -1.99 -18.55
C LEU A 382 -12.64 -1.78 -18.53
N ALA A 383 -13.20 -1.17 -17.49
CA ALA A 383 -14.57 -0.64 -17.50
C ALA A 383 -14.74 0.65 -18.33
N GLY A 384 -13.71 1.13 -19.03
CA GLY A 384 -13.79 2.22 -19.99
C GLY A 384 -13.36 3.61 -19.47
N GLN A 385 -12.84 3.72 -18.24
CA GLN A 385 -12.23 4.97 -17.81
C GLN A 385 -10.91 5.21 -18.57
N ARG A 386 -10.71 6.44 -19.05
CA ARG A 386 -9.47 6.83 -19.75
C ARG A 386 -8.33 6.91 -18.73
N PRO A 387 -7.14 6.33 -19.01
CA PRO A 387 -5.99 6.41 -18.09
C PRO A 387 -5.63 7.84 -17.67
N SER A 388 -5.72 8.83 -18.55
CA SER A 388 -5.51 10.26 -18.24
C SER A 388 -6.53 10.91 -17.31
N MET A 389 -7.61 10.21 -16.93
CA MET A 389 -8.56 10.64 -15.89
C MET A 389 -8.34 9.91 -14.55
N LEU A 390 -7.38 8.98 -14.49
CA LEU A 390 -7.04 8.22 -13.29
C LEU A 390 -5.69 8.71 -12.75
N PRO A 391 -5.62 9.24 -11.50
CA PRO A 391 -4.39 9.73 -10.93
C PRO A 391 -3.39 8.61 -10.70
N ILE A 392 -2.10 8.96 -10.75
CA ILE A 392 -0.99 8.07 -10.47
C ILE A 392 -0.94 7.88 -8.94
N THR A 393 -0.97 6.63 -8.48
CA THR A 393 -0.95 6.34 -7.05
C THR A 393 0.47 6.28 -6.49
N VAL A 394 0.57 6.48 -5.17
CA VAL A 394 1.82 6.38 -4.39
C VAL A 394 1.68 5.26 -3.35
N PRO A 395 2.79 4.67 -2.84
CA PRO A 395 2.73 3.51 -1.95
C PRO A 395 1.85 3.72 -0.71
N ARG A 396 0.74 2.98 -0.59
CA ARG A 396 -0.17 3.02 0.57
C ARG A 396 0.40 2.30 1.79
N ARG A 397 1.18 1.24 1.54
CA ARG A 397 1.89 0.46 2.56
C ARG A 397 3.38 0.72 2.46
N VAL A 398 3.92 1.28 3.53
CA VAL A 398 5.36 1.57 3.66
C VAL A 398 5.80 1.11 5.05
N THR A 399 6.80 0.23 5.09
CA THR A 399 7.33 -0.36 6.32
C THR A 399 8.60 0.38 6.74
N LEU A 400 8.64 0.84 8.00
CA LEU A 400 9.83 1.42 8.62
C LEU A 400 10.79 0.32 9.07
N TYR A 401 12.04 0.39 8.62
CA TYR A 401 13.14 -0.46 9.07
C TYR A 401 14.08 0.36 9.95
N LEU A 402 14.49 -0.18 11.10
CA LEU A 402 15.34 0.48 12.10
C LEU A 402 16.53 -0.40 12.49
N ASN A 403 17.71 0.19 12.68
CA ASN A 403 18.88 -0.51 13.22
C ASN A 403 19.22 -0.02 14.64
N MET A 404 18.95 -0.84 15.66
CA MET A 404 19.16 -0.47 17.05
C MET A 404 20.63 -0.47 17.47
N ASN A 405 21.49 -1.24 16.80
CA ASN A 405 22.94 -1.22 17.04
C ASN A 405 23.54 0.10 16.53
N VAL A 406 23.12 0.55 15.35
CA VAL A 406 23.45 1.88 14.82
C VAL A 406 22.95 2.97 15.76
N ALA A 407 21.67 2.94 16.14
CA ALA A 407 21.07 3.91 17.07
C ALA A 407 21.88 4.04 18.37
N LYS A 408 22.26 2.91 18.97
CA LYS A 408 23.10 2.84 20.18
C LYS A 408 24.52 3.37 19.94
N ALA A 409 25.14 3.06 18.79
CA ALA A 409 26.50 3.49 18.46
C ALA A 409 26.62 5.00 18.21
N ILE A 410 25.62 5.61 17.56
CA ILE A 410 25.58 7.05 17.30
C ILE A 410 24.94 7.86 18.44
N GLY A 411 24.24 7.21 19.37
CA GLY A 411 23.65 7.82 20.57
C GLY A 411 22.20 8.30 20.42
N VAL A 412 21.50 7.89 19.35
CA VAL A 412 20.08 8.23 19.10
C VAL A 412 19.16 7.42 20.02
N LYS A 413 18.23 8.13 20.68
CA LYS A 413 17.13 7.53 21.45
C LYS A 413 15.84 7.58 20.63
N ILE A 414 15.51 6.45 19.98
CA ILE A 414 14.27 6.31 19.21
C ILE A 414 13.08 6.24 20.18
N PRO A 415 12.01 7.05 20.00
CA PRO A 415 10.80 6.97 20.82
C PRO A 415 10.08 5.62 20.70
N ALA A 416 9.51 5.13 21.80
CA ALA A 416 8.88 3.81 21.84
C ALA A 416 7.75 3.62 20.80
N ARG A 417 6.89 4.64 20.62
CA ARG A 417 5.80 4.62 19.64
C ARG A 417 6.28 4.49 18.19
N THR A 418 7.47 5.01 17.87
CA THR A 418 8.05 4.92 16.52
C THR A 418 8.56 3.51 16.19
N MET A 419 8.60 2.59 17.16
CA MET A 419 8.90 1.18 16.94
C MET A 419 7.63 0.32 16.74
N GLU A 420 6.43 0.87 16.93
CA GLU A 420 5.17 0.15 16.68
C GLU A 420 4.99 -0.07 15.17
N GLY A 421 4.88 -1.33 14.74
CA GLY A 421 4.82 -1.71 13.32
C GLY A 421 6.15 -1.67 12.56
N ALA A 422 7.25 -1.22 13.18
CA ALA A 422 8.56 -1.16 12.54
C ALA A 422 9.30 -2.52 12.55
N VAL A 423 10.09 -2.80 11.51
CA VAL A 423 11.01 -3.93 11.46
C VAL A 423 12.32 -3.53 12.13
N VAL A 424 12.55 -4.05 13.34
CA VAL A 424 13.67 -3.65 14.21
C VAL A 424 14.82 -4.65 14.11
N LEU A 425 15.92 -4.24 13.49
CA LEU A 425 17.19 -4.96 13.45
C LEU A 425 17.96 -4.74 14.77
N ARG A 426 18.65 -5.79 15.23
CA ARG A 426 19.39 -5.90 16.50
C ARG A 426 20.69 -6.66 16.30
#